data_AF-A0A9D4IKH9-F1
#
_entry.id   AF-A0A9D4IKH9-F1
#
_cell.length_a   1.000
_cell.length_b   1.000
_cell.length_c   1.000
_cell.angle_alpha   90.00
_cell.angle_beta   90.00
_cell.angle_gamma   90.00
#
_symmetry.space_group_name_H-M   'P 1'
#
loop_
_entity.id
_entity.type
_entity.pdbx_description
1 polymer ?
#
loop_
_entity_poly.entity_id
_entity_poly.type
_entity_poly.pdbx_seq_one_letter_code
_entity_poly.pdbx_strand_id
1 'polypeptide(L)'
;MMRFRRTPPRFQLDTWNVHTATVRGEARTNNLCVAWNNAFQVLVGHQHPSLWTVVGCFMKDAAMVETEVLRVRNGEPSTKSKKKSTERYQRRLKTLCVQVESGENTVRDFFNVVGGLVRLK
;
A
#
# COMPACT_ATOMS: atom_id res chain seq x y z
N MET A 1 -24.21 30.27 11.33
CA MET A 1 -22.81 29.93 11.68
C MET A 1 -22.79 28.49 12.18
N MET A 2 -22.34 27.52 11.38
CA MET A 2 -22.26 26.11 11.82
C MET A 2 -21.17 25.95 12.87
N ARG A 3 -21.56 25.64 14.12
CA ARG A 3 -20.63 25.24 15.18
C ARG A 3 -20.35 23.76 15.03
N PHE A 4 -19.19 23.40 14.48
CA PHE A 4 -18.71 22.01 14.54
C PHE A 4 -18.41 21.67 15.99
N ARG A 5 -19.21 20.76 16.56
CA ARG A 5 -18.92 20.16 17.87
C ARG A 5 -17.62 19.37 17.72
N ARG A 6 -16.60 19.66 18.53
CA ARG A 6 -15.35 18.90 18.57
C ARG A 6 -15.62 17.55 19.21
N THR A 7 -16.13 16.61 18.44
CA THR A 7 -16.27 15.21 18.83
C THR A 7 -14.92 14.52 18.64
N PRO A 8 -14.44 13.70 19.59
CA PRO A 8 -13.22 12.93 19.38
C PRO A 8 -13.36 12.06 18.12
N PRO A 9 -12.27 11.87 17.36
CA PRO A 9 -12.31 11.05 16.16
C PRO A 9 -12.69 9.61 16.53
N ARG A 10 -13.48 8.96 15.66
CA ARG A 10 -13.90 7.56 15.86
C ARG A 10 -12.73 6.58 15.93
N PHE A 11 -11.59 6.96 15.36
CA PHE A 11 -10.38 6.16 15.34
C PHE A 11 -9.22 7.00 15.86
N GLN A 12 -8.25 6.34 16.48
CA GLN A 12 -7.07 7.00 17.00
C GLN A 12 -6.23 7.59 15.85
N LEU A 13 -5.57 8.72 16.12
CA LEU A 13 -4.69 9.37 15.14
C LEU A 13 -3.58 8.44 14.67
N ASP A 14 -3.06 7.60 15.57
CA ASP A 14 -2.02 6.62 15.27
C ASP A 14 -2.46 5.58 14.24
N THR A 15 -3.77 5.30 14.15
CA THR A 15 -4.32 4.41 13.11
C THR A 15 -4.28 5.05 11.72
N TRP A 16 -4.36 6.38 11.64
CA TRP A 16 -4.33 7.13 10.38
C TRP A 16 -2.92 7.61 10.01
N ASN A 17 -2.02 7.65 11.00
CA ASN A 17 -0.67 8.09 10.79
C ASN A 17 0.16 6.99 10.10
N VAL A 18 0.56 7.26 8.85
CA VAL A 18 1.41 6.35 8.07
C VAL A 18 2.89 6.69 8.19
N HIS A 19 3.29 7.60 9.08
CA HIS A 19 4.68 8.04 9.25
C HIS A 19 5.62 6.88 9.56
N THR A 20 5.31 6.11 10.61
CA THR A 20 6.12 4.95 11.01
C THR A 20 6.21 3.90 9.90
N ALA A 21 5.10 3.61 9.24
CA ALA A 21 5.07 2.71 8.08
C ALA A 21 5.95 3.24 6.93
N THR A 22 5.96 4.56 6.70
CA THR A 22 6.78 5.20 5.67
C THR A 22 8.28 5.07 5.97
N VAL A 23 8.69 5.33 7.21
CA VAL A 23 10.08 5.20 7.66
C VAL A 23 10.54 3.74 7.56
N ARG A 24 9.70 2.80 7.99
CA ARG A 24 9.99 1.36 7.88
C ARG A 24 9.95 0.83 6.45
N GLY A 25 9.36 1.57 5.51
CA GLY A 25 9.20 1.15 4.12
C GLY A 25 8.07 0.13 3.92
N GLU A 26 7.12 0.09 4.85
CA GLU A 26 5.94 -0.76 4.82
C GLU A 26 4.85 -0.19 3.89
N ALA A 27 3.84 -1.02 3.60
CA ALA A 27 2.66 -0.58 2.86
C ALA A 27 1.84 0.42 3.69
N ARG A 28 1.52 1.58 3.10
CA ARG A 28 0.77 2.67 3.77
C ARG A 28 -0.74 2.55 3.65
N THR A 29 -1.21 1.68 2.77
CA THR A 29 -2.64 1.46 2.49
C THR A 29 -2.91 -0.03 2.37
N ASN A 30 -4.17 -0.43 2.49
CA ASN A 30 -4.62 -1.79 2.29
C ASN A 30 -4.74 -2.19 0.80
N ASN A 31 -4.14 -1.43 -0.13
CA ASN A 31 -4.28 -1.65 -1.57
C ASN A 31 -3.88 -3.06 -2.00
N LEU A 32 -2.92 -3.68 -1.31
CA LEU A 32 -2.52 -5.06 -1.56
C LEU A 32 -3.67 -6.04 -1.25
N CYS A 33 -4.32 -5.89 -0.10
CA CYS A 33 -5.47 -6.72 0.29
C CYS A 33 -6.66 -6.48 -0.66
N VAL A 34 -6.92 -5.23 -1.04
CA VAL A 34 -7.99 -4.89 -2.00
C VAL A 34 -7.71 -5.52 -3.37
N ALA A 35 -6.46 -5.44 -3.84
CA ALA A 35 -6.06 -6.06 -5.10
C ALA A 35 -6.18 -7.58 -5.07
N TRP A 36 -5.76 -8.22 -3.98
CA TRP A 36 -5.91 -9.67 -3.79
C TRP A 36 -7.38 -10.07 -3.73
N ASN A 37 -8.20 -9.38 -2.93
CA ASN A 37 -9.65 -9.65 -2.86
C ASN A 37 -10.33 -9.55 -4.23
N ASN A 38 -9.96 -8.54 -5.04
CA ASN A 38 -10.49 -8.39 -6.40
C ASN A 38 -10.04 -9.54 -7.31
N ALA A 39 -8.74 -9.88 -7.30
CA ALA A 39 -8.22 -11.00 -8.08
C ALA A 39 -8.87 -12.33 -7.66
N PHE A 40 -9.06 -12.55 -6.37
CA PHE A 40 -9.70 -13.75 -5.83
C PHE A 40 -11.18 -13.82 -6.19
N GLN A 41 -11.90 -12.68 -6.14
CA GLN A 41 -13.29 -12.60 -6.61
C GLN A 41 -13.40 -12.98 -8.09
N VAL A 42 -12.47 -12.51 -8.93
CA VAL A 42 -12.39 -12.90 -10.35
C VAL A 42 -12.09 -14.39 -10.50
N LEU A 43 -11.19 -14.95 -9.68
CA LEU A 43 -10.86 -16.38 -9.69
C LEU A 43 -12.06 -17.27 -9.29
N VAL A 44 -12.88 -16.82 -8.33
CA VAL A 44 -14.12 -17.49 -7.95
C VAL A 44 -15.16 -17.40 -9.09
N GLY A 45 -15.29 -16.24 -9.74
CA GLY A 45 -16.01 -16.10 -11.00
C GLY A 45 -17.53 -16.16 -10.93
N HIS A 46 -18.14 -16.36 -9.75
CA HIS A 46 -19.60 -16.35 -9.59
C HIS A 46 -20.04 -15.91 -8.20
N GLN A 47 -21.29 -15.45 -8.11
CA GLN A 47 -21.93 -15.10 -6.85
C GLN A 47 -22.37 -16.38 -6.11
N HIS A 48 -22.35 -16.32 -4.78
CA HIS A 48 -22.78 -17.42 -3.88
C HIS A 48 -22.14 -18.78 -4.17
N PRO A 49 -20.80 -18.90 -4.12
CA PRO A 49 -20.13 -20.16 -4.34
C PRO A 49 -20.38 -21.17 -3.23
N SER A 50 -20.35 -22.46 -3.59
CA SER A 50 -20.28 -23.52 -2.59
C SER A 50 -18.96 -23.44 -1.82
N LEU A 51 -18.92 -23.93 -0.59
CA LEU A 51 -17.69 -24.01 0.19
C LEU A 51 -16.59 -24.78 -0.57
N TRP A 52 -16.94 -25.87 -1.23
CA TRP A 52 -15.99 -26.67 -2.02
C TRP A 52 -15.40 -25.89 -3.19
N THR A 53 -16.21 -25.06 -3.86
CA THR A 53 -15.73 -24.19 -4.92
C THR A 53 -14.70 -23.19 -4.38
N VAL A 54 -15.01 -22.56 -3.25
CA VAL A 54 -14.11 -21.59 -2.60
C VAL A 54 -12.79 -22.26 -2.17
N VAL A 55 -12.85 -23.45 -1.56
CA VAL A 55 -11.65 -24.23 -1.20
C VAL A 55 -10.82 -24.53 -2.44
N GLY A 56 -11.45 -24.97 -3.54
CA GLY A 56 -10.76 -25.20 -4.81
C GLY A 56 -10.10 -23.92 -5.36
N CYS A 57 -10.74 -22.77 -5.24
CA CYS A 57 -10.16 -21.49 -5.64
C CYS A 57 -8.97 -21.08 -4.75
N PHE A 58 -9.02 -21.34 -3.44
CA PHE A 58 -7.86 -21.12 -2.57
C PHE A 58 -6.67 -22.00 -2.96
N MET A 59 -6.90 -23.28 -3.26
CA MET A 59 -5.83 -24.18 -3.71
C MET A 59 -5.23 -23.69 -5.05
N LYS A 60 -6.06 -23.21 -5.97
CA LYS A 60 -5.60 -22.60 -7.23
C LYS A 60 -4.78 -21.33 -7.00
N ASP A 61 -5.24 -20.42 -6.13
CA ASP A 61 -4.51 -19.20 -5.79
C ASP A 61 -3.12 -19.52 -5.19
N ALA A 62 -3.08 -20.48 -4.25
CA ALA A 62 -1.83 -20.96 -3.66
C ALA A 62 -0.87 -21.51 -4.72
N ALA A 63 -1.36 -22.38 -5.62
CA ALA A 63 -0.55 -22.91 -6.71
C ALA A 63 -0.03 -21.81 -7.65
N MET A 64 -0.87 -20.82 -7.99
CA MET A 64 -0.43 -19.66 -8.80
C MET A 64 0.68 -18.86 -8.10
N VAL A 65 0.57 -18.65 -6.79
CA VAL A 65 1.62 -17.95 -6.02
C VAL A 65 2.91 -18.76 -5.97
N GLU A 66 2.83 -20.06 -5.69
CA GLU A 66 3.99 -20.96 -5.68
C GLU A 66 4.72 -20.98 -7.02
N THR A 67 3.98 -21.06 -8.13
CA THR A 67 4.59 -20.98 -9.45
C THR A 67 5.30 -19.65 -9.70
N GLU A 68 4.71 -18.51 -9.34
CA GLU A 68 5.40 -17.21 -9.49
C GLU A 68 6.64 -17.11 -8.60
N VAL A 69 6.60 -17.66 -7.38
CA VAL A 69 7.78 -17.74 -6.51
C VAL A 69 8.90 -18.58 -7.15
N LEU A 70 8.56 -19.72 -7.76
CA LEU A 70 9.52 -20.56 -8.47
C LEU A 70 10.13 -19.83 -9.68
N ARG A 71 9.31 -19.13 -10.47
CA ARG A 71 9.79 -18.29 -11.59
C ARG A 71 10.82 -17.27 -11.14
N VAL A 72 10.49 -16.51 -10.09
CA VAL A 72 11.39 -15.51 -9.52
C VAL A 72 12.69 -16.16 -9.01
N ARG A 73 12.61 -17.32 -8.35
CA ARG A 73 13.78 -18.07 -7.88
C ARG A 73 14.66 -18.54 -9.05
N ASN A 74 14.06 -18.89 -10.17
CA ASN A 74 14.76 -19.29 -11.40
C ASN A 74 15.33 -18.09 -12.18
N GLY A 75 15.16 -16.86 -11.68
CA GLY A 75 15.64 -15.65 -12.35
C GLY A 75 14.76 -15.18 -13.51
N GLU A 76 13.57 -15.78 -13.68
CA GLU A 76 12.60 -15.27 -14.64
C GLU A 76 12.07 -13.91 -14.20
N PRO A 77 11.85 -12.98 -15.15
CA PRO A 77 11.32 -11.66 -14.82
C PRO A 77 9.90 -11.79 -14.26
N SER A 78 9.63 -11.11 -13.15
CA SER A 78 8.28 -11.06 -12.57
C SER A 78 7.28 -10.50 -13.57
N THR A 79 6.08 -11.06 -13.62
CA THR A 79 5.04 -10.66 -14.59
C THR A 79 4.58 -9.22 -14.38
N LYS A 80 4.74 -8.66 -13.17
CA LYS A 80 4.28 -7.32 -12.80
C LYS A 80 5.43 -6.48 -12.27
N SER A 81 5.76 -5.39 -12.98
CA SER A 81 6.77 -4.42 -12.54
C SER A 81 6.12 -3.16 -11.96
N LYS A 82 6.68 -2.64 -10.87
CA LYS A 82 6.30 -1.33 -10.34
C LYS A 82 6.82 -0.23 -11.28
N LYS A 83 6.03 0.82 -11.48
CA LYS A 83 6.50 1.99 -12.24
C LYS A 83 7.69 2.62 -11.53
N LYS A 84 8.79 2.84 -12.27
CA LYS A 84 10.02 3.46 -11.74
C LYS A 84 9.76 4.81 -11.05
N SER A 85 8.82 5.60 -11.58
CA SER A 85 8.41 6.87 -10.98
C SER A 85 7.79 6.67 -9.59
N THR A 86 6.90 5.69 -9.43
CA THR A 86 6.31 5.35 -8.14
C THR A 86 7.37 4.96 -7.13
N GLU A 87 8.32 4.10 -7.50
CA GLU A 87 9.42 3.73 -6.61
C GLU A 87 10.27 4.94 -6.20
N ARG A 88 10.58 5.82 -7.14
CA ARG A 88 11.31 7.06 -6.87
C ARG A 88 10.57 7.94 -5.86
N TYR A 89 9.26 8.12 -6.02
CA TYR A 89 8.46 8.91 -5.07
C TYR A 89 8.40 8.26 -3.68
N GLN A 90 8.26 6.93 -3.60
CA GLN A 90 8.29 6.20 -2.34
C GLN A 90 9.62 6.38 -1.60
N ARG A 91 10.75 6.20 -2.31
CA ARG A 91 12.08 6.41 -1.74
C ARG A 91 12.26 7.85 -1.26
N ARG A 92 11.92 8.83 -2.10
CA ARG A 92 12.04 10.26 -1.75
C ARG A 92 11.22 10.61 -0.51
N LEU A 93 9.98 10.13 -0.42
CA LEU A 93 9.15 10.39 0.75
C LEU A 93 9.74 9.78 2.02
N LYS A 94 10.25 8.55 1.94
CA LYS A 94 10.95 7.90 3.06
C LYS A 94 12.16 8.71 3.52
N THR A 95 13.02 9.16 2.59
CA THR A 95 14.17 10.01 2.91
C THR A 95 13.74 11.28 3.64
N LEU A 96 12.70 11.96 3.16
CA LEU A 96 12.19 13.17 3.79
C LEU A 96 11.67 12.92 5.21
N CYS A 97 10.98 11.80 5.46
CA CYS A 97 10.54 11.44 6.81
C CYS A 97 11.72 11.18 7.74
N VAL A 98 12.74 10.44 7.28
CA VAL A 98 13.95 10.15 8.08
C VAL A 98 14.72 11.43 8.42
N GLN A 99 14.84 12.38 7.49
CA GLN A 99 15.50 13.68 7.73
C GLN A 99 14.77 14.55 8.77
N VAL A 100 13.44 14.43 8.84
CA VAL A 100 12.66 15.12 9.86
C VAL A 100 12.86 14.44 11.22
N GLU A 101 12.91 13.10 11.29
CA GLU A 101 13.22 12.37 12.52
C GLU A 101 14.64 12.64 13.04
N SER A 102 15.62 12.79 12.15
CA SER A 102 17.02 13.11 12.53
C SER A 102 17.25 14.58 12.89
N GLY A 103 16.27 15.45 12.66
CA GLY A 103 16.40 16.89 12.89
C GLY A 103 17.21 17.63 11.82
N GLU A 104 17.64 16.96 10.76
CA GLU A 104 18.32 17.57 9.60
C GLU A 104 17.40 18.49 8.80
N ASN A 105 16.08 18.28 8.89
CA ASN A 105 15.10 19.04 8.14
C ASN A 105 13.91 19.45 9.01
N THR A 106 13.38 20.66 8.80
CA THR A 106 12.23 21.13 9.55
C THR A 106 10.93 20.56 8.99
N VAL A 107 9.93 20.42 9.86
CA VAL A 107 8.57 20.00 9.45
C VAL A 107 7.98 20.97 8.40
N ARG A 108 8.32 22.25 8.47
CA ARG A 108 7.89 23.26 7.50
C ARG A 108 8.46 22.98 6.11
N ASP A 109 9.75 22.70 6.04
CA ASP A 109 10.44 22.42 4.78
C ASP A 109 9.98 21.09 4.18
N PHE A 110 9.74 20.08 5.01
CA PHE A 110 9.06 18.86 4.61
C PHE A 110 7.73 19.14 3.89
N PHE A 111 6.84 19.94 4.50
CA PHE A 111 5.55 20.27 3.90
C PHE A 111 5.68 21.12 2.63
N ASN A 112 6.68 22.00 2.55
CA ASN A 112 6.95 22.75 1.32
C ASN A 112 7.33 21.82 0.16
N VAL A 113 8.23 20.86 0.41
CA VAL A 113 8.67 19.89 -0.61
C VAL A 113 7.52 18.97 -1.03
N VAL A 114 6.74 18.46 -0.08
CA VAL A 114 5.57 17.60 -0.37
C VAL A 114 4.49 18.39 -1.11
N GLY A 115 4.21 19.62 -0.69
CA GLY A 115 3.22 20.50 -1.31
C GLY A 115 3.57 20.86 -2.76
N GLY A 116 4.86 21.05 -3.06
CA GLY A 116 5.33 21.26 -4.44
C GLY A 116 5.08 20.05 -5.36
N LEU A 117 5.08 18.83 -4.83
CA LEU A 117 4.81 17.62 -5.61
C LEU A 117 3.33 17.42 -5.93
N VAL A 118 2.42 17.93 -5.09
CA VAL A 118 0.96 17.82 -5.31
C VAL A 118 0.47 18.83 -6.35
N ARG A 119 1.13 20.00 -6.46
CA ARG A 119 0.74 21.09 -7.39
C ARG A 119 1.21 20.91 -8.83
N LEU A 120 2.03 19.91 -9.12
CA LEU A 120 2.55 19.62 -10.47
C LEU A 120 1.69 18.60 -11.25
N LYS A 121 0.36 18.61 -11.03
CA LYS A 121 -0.60 17.82 -11.81
C LYS A 121 -1.62 18.72 -12.46
#